data_AF-A0A221JYD2-F1
#
_entry.id   AF-A0A221JYD2-F1
#
_cell.length_a   1.000
_cell.length_b   1.000
_cell.length_c   1.000
_cell.angle_alpha   90.00
_cell.angle_beta   90.00
_cell.angle_gamma   90.00
#
_symmetry.space_group_name_H-M   'P 1'
#
loop_
_entity.id
_entity.type
_entity.pdbx_description
1 polymer ?
#
loop_
_entity_poly.entity_id
_entity_poly.type
_entity_poly.pdbx_seq_one_letter_code
_entity_poly.pdbx_strand_id
1 'polypeptide(L)'
;MDQIAVINIRNGEVKPHDDRTLSPEDMAEIQSWMASRQALLAARDIDDIHRAVDYLNLTTHWAQSRATDDQLEDVTDALLLAMHDLRSVLVRKKADRLMNG
;
A
#
# COMPACT_ATOMS: atom_id res chain seq x y z
N MET A 1 22.35 -3.00 -19.80
CA MET A 1 22.07 -2.49 -18.43
C MET A 1 22.96 -3.31 -17.52
N ASP A 2 23.88 -2.68 -16.79
CA ASP A 2 24.83 -3.34 -15.89
C ASP A 2 24.32 -3.25 -14.45
N GLN A 3 24.20 -4.38 -13.76
CA GLN A 3 23.66 -4.42 -12.40
C GLN A 3 24.80 -4.24 -11.39
N ILE A 4 24.73 -3.19 -10.59
CA ILE A 4 25.77 -2.89 -9.58
C ILE A 4 25.43 -3.44 -8.19
N ALA A 5 24.13 -3.55 -7.87
CA ALA A 5 23.65 -4.04 -6.58
C ALA A 5 22.19 -4.53 -6.65
N VAL A 6 21.80 -5.31 -5.64
CA VAL A 6 20.41 -5.63 -5.28
C VAL A 6 20.09 -4.89 -3.99
N ILE A 7 18.96 -4.18 -3.97
CA ILE A 7 18.57 -3.33 -2.84
C ILE A 7 17.25 -3.83 -2.26
N ASN A 8 17.23 -4.02 -0.95
CA ASN A 8 16.02 -4.25 -0.20
C ASN A 8 15.49 -2.90 0.32
N ILE A 9 14.47 -2.35 -0.36
CA ILE A 9 13.87 -1.05 -0.02
C ILE A 9 13.24 -1.03 1.38
N ARG A 10 12.87 -2.20 1.94
CA ARG A 10 12.18 -2.29 3.23
C ARG A 10 13.11 -2.06 4.42
N ASN A 11 14.32 -2.61 4.37
CA ASN A 11 15.30 -2.51 5.46
C ASN A 11 16.57 -1.72 5.07
N GLY A 12 16.69 -1.33 3.80
CA GLY A 12 17.82 -0.58 3.25
C GLY A 12 19.07 -1.40 2.97
N GLU A 13 18.99 -2.74 3.02
CA GLU A 13 20.13 -3.62 2.74
C GLU A 13 20.55 -3.49 1.27
N VAL A 14 21.84 -3.23 1.04
CA VAL A 14 22.46 -3.14 -0.28
C VAL A 14 23.43 -4.29 -0.43
N LYS A 15 23.19 -5.17 -1.39
CA LYS A 15 24.07 -6.29 -1.75
C LYS A 15 24.73 -5.98 -3.08
N PRO A 16 26.06 -5.76 -3.13
CA PRO A 16 26.77 -5.61 -4.39
C PRO A 16 26.51 -6.83 -5.30
N HIS A 17 26.52 -6.61 -6.61
CA HIS A 17 26.44 -7.71 -7.57
C HIS A 17 27.80 -8.40 -7.70
N ASP A 18 27.82 -9.72 -7.54
CA ASP A 18 29.04 -10.54 -7.49
C ASP A 18 30.10 -9.99 -6.51
N ASP A 19 31.37 -9.95 -6.92
CA ASP A 19 32.50 -9.45 -6.13
C ASP A 19 32.77 -7.93 -6.35
N ARG A 20 31.76 -7.17 -6.80
CA ARG A 20 31.94 -5.74 -7.07
C ARG A 20 32.08 -4.94 -5.78
N THR A 21 33.12 -4.13 -5.69
CA THR A 21 33.23 -3.09 -4.66
C THR A 21 32.47 -1.85 -5.11
N LEU A 22 31.49 -1.42 -4.32
CA LEU A 22 30.74 -0.19 -4.58
C LEU A 22 31.60 1.03 -4.24
N SER A 23 31.74 1.95 -5.18
CA SER A 23 32.42 3.22 -4.96
C SER A 23 31.56 4.17 -4.11
N PRO A 24 32.14 5.25 -3.56
CA PRO A 24 31.36 6.29 -2.89
C PRO A 24 30.29 6.91 -3.79
N GLU A 25 30.57 7.03 -5.09
CA GLU A 25 29.62 7.54 -6.09
C GLU A 25 28.47 6.55 -6.33
N ASP A 26 28.78 5.26 -6.46
CA ASP A 26 27.75 4.20 -6.55
C ASP A 26 26.83 4.24 -5.32
N MET A 27 27.41 4.41 -4.13
CA MET A 27 26.63 4.48 -2.90
C MET A 27 25.77 5.74 -2.80
N ALA A 28 26.25 6.89 -3.27
CA ALA A 28 25.47 8.12 -3.30
C ALA A 28 24.26 7.99 -4.25
N GLU A 29 24.47 7.40 -5.42
CA GLU A 29 23.40 7.17 -6.40
C GLU A 29 22.38 6.16 -5.88
N ILE A 30 22.83 5.06 -5.26
CA ILE A 30 21.97 4.07 -4.61
C ILE A 30 21.09 4.73 -3.54
N GLN A 31 21.66 5.58 -2.68
CA GLN A 31 20.90 6.29 -1.64
C GLN A 31 19.87 7.27 -2.23
N SER A 32 20.24 8.04 -3.24
CA SER A 32 19.34 8.96 -3.95
C SER A 32 18.16 8.22 -4.59
N TRP A 33 18.46 7.11 -5.27
CA TRP A 33 17.45 6.24 -5.86
C TRP A 33 16.53 5.63 -4.80
N MET A 34 17.08 5.15 -3.68
CA MET A 34 16.32 4.60 -2.56
C MET A 34 15.34 5.63 -1.99
N ALA A 35 15.79 6.86 -1.75
CA ALA A 35 14.94 7.93 -1.24
C ALA A 35 13.79 8.25 -2.21
N SER A 36 14.11 8.38 -3.50
CA SER A 36 13.12 8.59 -4.56
C SER A 36 12.10 7.43 -4.63
N ARG A 37 12.59 6.20 -4.49
CA ARG A 37 11.75 5.00 -4.51
C ARG A 37 10.82 4.93 -3.29
N GLN A 38 11.30 5.26 -2.10
CA GLN A 38 10.49 5.30 -0.89
C GLN A 38 9.40 6.38 -0.99
N ALA A 39 9.74 7.57 -1.47
CA ALA A 39 8.76 8.63 -1.70
C ALA A 39 7.66 8.20 -2.68
N LEU A 40 8.03 7.54 -3.78
CA LEU A 40 7.07 6.99 -4.74
C LEU A 40 6.17 5.91 -4.12
N LEU A 41 6.74 5.01 -3.32
CA LEU A 41 5.95 3.96 -2.64
C LEU A 41 4.95 4.59 -1.66
N ALA A 42 5.37 5.56 -0.85
CA ALA A 42 4.48 6.26 0.07
C ALA A 42 3.35 7.01 -0.66
N ALA A 43 3.64 7.63 -1.81
CA ALA A 43 2.63 8.25 -2.64
C ALA A 43 1.62 7.23 -3.20
N ARG A 44 2.10 6.05 -3.62
CA ARG A 44 1.24 4.96 -4.09
C ARG A 44 0.38 4.36 -2.98
N ASP A 45 0.91 4.23 -1.77
CA ASP A 45 0.15 3.71 -0.63
C ASP A 45 -1.11 4.56 -0.38
N ILE A 46 -0.99 5.89 -0.42
CA ILE A 46 -2.13 6.80 -0.27
C ILE A 46 -3.10 6.70 -1.47
N ASP A 47 -2.58 6.61 -2.69
CA ASP A 47 -3.40 6.44 -3.88
C ASP A 47 -4.22 5.14 -3.84
N ASP A 48 -3.61 4.03 -3.41
CA ASP A 48 -4.29 2.75 -3.26
C ASP A 48 -5.42 2.81 -2.22
N ILE A 49 -5.28 3.61 -1.16
CA ILE A 49 -6.38 3.87 -0.20
C ILE A 49 -7.52 4.66 -0.84
N HIS A 50 -7.23 5.66 -1.68
CA HIS A 50 -8.28 6.37 -2.44
C HIS A 50 -9.00 5.42 -3.40
N ARG A 51 -8.27 4.55 -4.11
CA ARG A 51 -8.88 3.55 -4.99
C ARG A 51 -9.76 2.57 -4.21
N ALA A 52 -9.39 2.19 -2.99
CA ALA A 52 -10.22 1.35 -2.14
C ALA A 52 -11.57 2.02 -1.82
N VAL A 53 -11.58 3.33 -1.55
CA VAL A 53 -12.82 4.11 -1.36
C VAL A 53 -13.68 4.07 -2.62
N ASP A 54 -13.08 4.29 -3.79
CA ASP A 54 -13.80 4.23 -5.07
C ASP A 54 -14.39 2.85 -5.35
N TYR A 55 -13.64 1.77 -5.07
CA TYR A 55 -14.16 0.42 -5.21
C TYR A 55 -15.35 0.15 -4.29
N LEU A 56 -15.35 0.63 -3.05
CA LEU A 56 -16.50 0.50 -2.16
C LEU A 56 -17.72 1.27 -2.70
N ASN A 57 -17.52 2.46 -3.26
CA ASN A 57 -18.59 3.23 -3.88
C ASN A 57 -19.17 2.52 -5.13
N LEU A 58 -18.30 2.00 -6.00
CA LEU A 58 -18.70 1.23 -7.18
C LEU A 58 -19.44 -0.06 -6.80
N THR A 59 -18.96 -0.75 -5.77
CA THR A 59 -19.60 -1.97 -5.22
C THR A 59 -20.98 -1.64 -4.67
N THR A 60 -21.12 -0.54 -3.93
CA THR A 60 -22.42 -0.07 -3.44
C THR A 60 -23.40 0.19 -4.58
N HIS A 61 -22.94 0.88 -5.64
CA HIS A 61 -23.78 1.14 -6.80
C HIS A 61 -24.15 -0.15 -7.55
N TRP A 62 -23.22 -1.08 -7.70
CA TRP A 62 -23.48 -2.39 -8.29
C TRP A 62 -24.53 -3.18 -7.49
N ALA A 63 -24.36 -3.27 -6.17
CA ALA A 63 -25.31 -3.97 -5.29
C ALA A 63 -26.73 -3.39 -5.39
N GLN A 64 -26.84 -2.07 -5.54
CA GLN A 64 -28.13 -1.40 -5.64
C GLN A 64 -28.82 -1.56 -6.99
N SER A 65 -28.07 -1.58 -8.09
CA SER A 65 -28.64 -1.41 -9.43
C SER A 65 -28.50 -2.61 -10.36
N ARG A 66 -27.63 -3.58 -10.04
CA ARG A 66 -27.24 -4.66 -10.97
C ARG A 66 -27.10 -6.04 -10.34
N ALA A 67 -26.81 -6.16 -9.04
CA ALA A 67 -26.54 -7.45 -8.42
C ALA A 67 -27.78 -8.35 -8.42
N THR A 68 -27.58 -9.64 -8.63
CA THR A 68 -28.61 -10.66 -8.45
C THR A 68 -28.62 -11.19 -7.02
N ASP A 69 -29.72 -11.82 -6.59
CA ASP A 69 -29.83 -12.40 -5.25
C ASP A 69 -28.69 -13.40 -4.95
N ASP A 70 -28.42 -14.33 -5.88
CA ASP A 70 -27.33 -15.31 -5.74
C ASP A 70 -25.94 -14.64 -5.61
N GLN A 71 -25.71 -13.53 -6.32
CA GLN A 71 -24.45 -12.79 -6.23
C GLN A 71 -24.32 -12.08 -4.87
N LEU A 72 -25.42 -11.54 -4.35
CA LEU A 72 -25.45 -10.92 -3.03
C LEU A 72 -25.24 -11.97 -1.94
N GLU A 73 -25.86 -13.14 -2.04
CA GLU A 73 -25.63 -14.24 -1.10
C GLU A 73 -24.15 -14.65 -1.05
N ASP A 74 -23.48 -14.73 -2.20
CA ASP A 74 -22.06 -15.13 -2.29
C ASP A 74 -21.10 -14.13 -1.62
N VAL A 75 -21.35 -12.82 -1.73
CA VAL A 75 -20.36 -11.78 -1.34
C VAL A 75 -20.69 -11.01 -0.06
N THR A 76 -21.95 -11.02 0.40
CA THR A 76 -22.41 -10.08 1.44
C THR A 76 -21.64 -10.23 2.75
N ASP A 77 -21.54 -11.44 3.30
CA ASP A 77 -20.90 -11.65 4.61
C ASP A 77 -19.42 -11.28 4.59
N ALA A 78 -18.72 -11.63 3.51
CA ALA A 78 -17.31 -11.27 3.32
C ALA A 78 -17.11 -9.75 3.23
N LEU A 79 -17.97 -9.05 2.47
CA LEU A 79 -17.93 -7.58 2.37
C LEU A 79 -18.23 -6.92 3.72
N LEU A 80 -19.27 -7.37 4.42
CA LEU A 80 -19.66 -6.81 5.71
C LEU A 80 -18.56 -6.99 6.76
N LEU A 81 -17.92 -8.17 6.82
CA LEU A 81 -16.82 -8.44 7.74
C LEU A 81 -15.61 -7.54 7.44
N ALA A 82 -15.19 -7.44 6.18
CA ALA A 82 -14.07 -6.58 5.79
C ALA A 82 -14.32 -5.10 6.12
N MET A 83 -15.53 -4.60 5.86
CA MET A 83 -15.93 -3.23 6.21
C MET A 83 -15.99 -3.00 7.72
N HIS A 84 -16.47 -3.99 8.48
CA HIS A 84 -16.50 -3.93 9.94
C HIS A 84 -15.10 -3.78 10.53
N ASP A 85 -14.14 -4.59 10.07
CA ASP A 85 -12.78 -4.58 10.59
C ASP A 85 -12.06 -3.26 10.24
N LEU A 86 -12.22 -2.80 8.99
CA LEU A 86 -11.69 -1.51 8.56
C LEU A 86 -12.27 -0.37 9.42
N ARG A 87 -13.60 -0.34 9.59
CA ARG A 87 -14.27 0.67 10.42
C ARG A 87 -13.74 0.65 11.86
N SER A 88 -13.58 -0.53 12.45
CA SER A 88 -13.10 -0.68 13.83
C SER A 88 -11.70 -0.11 14.03
N VAL A 89 -10.78 -0.33 13.09
CA VAL A 89 -9.44 0.25 13.13
C VAL A 89 -9.47 1.77 12.93
N LEU A 90 -10.24 2.27 11.95
CA LEU A 90 -10.31 3.71 11.66
C LEU A 90 -10.92 4.51 12.80
N VAL A 91 -11.98 3.99 13.43
CA VAL A 91 -12.62 4.61 14.61
C VAL A 91 -11.63 4.70 15.76
N ARG A 92 -10.92 3.61 16.06
CA ARG A 92 -9.88 3.60 17.11
C ARG A 92 -8.79 4.63 16.85
N LYS A 93 -8.21 4.63 15.64
CA LYS A 93 -7.18 5.61 15.23
C LYS A 93 -7.67 7.05 15.25
N LYS A 94 -8.97 7.29 14.98
CA LYS A 94 -9.57 8.62 15.12
C LYS A 94 -9.69 9.02 16.59
N ALA A 95 -10.13 8.12 17.46
CA ALA A 95 -10.20 8.36 18.90
C ALA A 95 -8.81 8.63 19.51
N ASP A 96 -7.81 7.82 19.17
CA ASP A 96 -6.42 8.01 19.63
C ASP A 96 -5.87 9.40 19.27
N ARG A 97 -6.19 9.91 18.07
CA ARG A 97 -5.79 11.26 17.63
C ARG A 97 -6.50 12.38 18.38
N LEU A 98 -7.73 12.16 18.85
CA LEU A 98 -8.49 13.14 19.63
C LEU A 98 -8.07 13.16 21.10
N MET A 99 -7.58 12.03 21.63
CA MET A 99 -7.10 11.94 23.02
C MET A 99 -5.64 12.38 23.18
N ASN A 100 -4.83 12.24 22.13
CA ASN A 100 -3.39 12.57 22.13
C ASN A 100 -3.05 13.88 21.39
N GLY A 101 -4.06 14.65 20.95
CA GLY A 101 -3.91 15.99 20.40
C GLY A 101 -4.29 17.05 21.42
#